data_AF-A0A3B9USZ6-F1
#
_entry.id   AF-A0A3B9USZ6-F1
#
_cell.length_a   1.000
_cell.length_b   1.000
_cell.length_c   1.000
_cell.angle_alpha   90.00
_cell.angle_beta   90.00
_cell.angle_gamma   90.00
#
_symmetry.space_group_name_H-M   'P 1'
#
loop_
_entity.id
_entity.type
_entity.pdbx_description
1 polymer ?
#
loop_
_entity_poly.entity_id
_entity_poly.type
_entity_poly.pdbx_seq_one_letter_code
_entity_poly.pdbx_strand_id
1 'polypeptide(L)'
;MAHSILETGNGTSKLATGVDYKTPDGKTVKVYNLFGIGAFDSDPINGGAKRAYEEGWTTPEKAVEGGAKWISENYIHRSESSSREPDQDTLYKMKWNVENFASPWHQYATDIAWAYKQVGRIKNILDNIPNAKLQFEIPRFVK
;
A
#
# COMPACT_ATOMS: atom_id res chain seq x y z
N MET A 1 -3.86 -8.56 -4.41
CA MET A 1 -4.77 -8.13 -5.50
C MET A 1 -5.72 -7.02 -5.05
N ALA A 2 -6.52 -7.22 -4.00
CA ALA A 2 -7.44 -6.23 -3.42
C ALA A 2 -6.79 -4.86 -3.11
N HIS A 3 -5.59 -4.88 -2.52
CA HIS A 3 -4.82 -3.68 -2.13
C HIS A 3 -4.34 -2.85 -3.33
N SER A 4 -3.91 -3.52 -4.41
CA SER A 4 -3.34 -2.91 -5.63
C SER A 4 -4.34 -2.10 -6.46
N ILE A 5 -5.63 -2.45 -6.42
CA ILE A 5 -6.67 -1.86 -7.28
C ILE A 5 -7.15 -0.49 -6.75
N LEU A 6 -6.97 -0.21 -5.46
CA LEU A 6 -7.46 1.02 -4.86
C LEU A 6 -6.38 2.07 -4.63
N GLU A 7 -5.14 1.69 -4.35
CA GLU A 7 -4.05 2.67 -4.23
C GLU A 7 -3.72 3.37 -5.55
N THR A 8 -4.13 2.75 -6.65
CA THR A 8 -4.07 3.33 -7.98
C THR A 8 -5.26 4.22 -8.31
N GLY A 9 -6.33 4.23 -7.51
CA GLY A 9 -7.61 4.80 -7.94
C GLY A 9 -8.15 4.15 -9.22
N ASN A 10 -7.97 2.84 -9.42
CA ASN A 10 -8.19 2.15 -10.71
C ASN A 10 -7.19 2.55 -11.81
N GLY A 11 -5.93 2.80 -11.47
CA GLY A 11 -4.89 3.23 -12.41
C GLY A 11 -4.89 4.74 -12.73
N THR A 12 -5.67 5.56 -12.01
CA THR A 12 -5.93 6.97 -12.36
C THR A 12 -5.22 7.99 -11.48
N SER A 13 -4.61 7.59 -10.36
CA SER A 13 -3.83 8.54 -9.57
C SER A 13 -2.66 9.07 -10.40
N LYS A 14 -2.27 10.33 -10.21
CA LYS A 14 -1.17 10.95 -10.98
C LYS A 14 0.11 10.10 -10.92
N LEU A 15 0.36 9.48 -9.76
CA LEU A 15 1.46 8.53 -9.52
C LEU A 15 1.28 7.20 -10.27
N ALA A 16 0.05 6.68 -10.37
CA ALA A 16 -0.24 5.46 -11.13
C ALA A 16 -0.17 5.67 -12.65
N THR A 17 -0.51 6.86 -13.15
CA THR A 17 -0.38 7.24 -14.57
C THR A 17 1.04 7.65 -14.97
N GLY A 18 1.96 7.69 -14.00
CA GLY A 18 3.36 8.01 -14.18
C GLY A 18 3.68 9.50 -14.05
N VAL A 19 4.67 9.81 -13.22
CA VAL A 19 5.16 11.16 -12.92
C VAL A 19 6.60 11.29 -13.36
N ASP A 20 6.96 12.48 -13.84
CA ASP A 20 8.35 12.81 -14.14
C ASP A 20 9.07 13.17 -12.84
N TYR A 21 10.10 12.40 -12.50
CA TYR A 21 10.96 12.66 -11.36
C TYR A 21 12.29 13.25 -11.84
N LYS A 22 12.69 14.38 -11.25
CA LYS A 22 13.98 15.01 -11.51
C LYS A 22 15.04 14.42 -10.58
N THR A 23 16.01 13.72 -11.14
CA THR A 23 17.07 13.05 -10.41
C THR A 23 18.11 14.05 -9.89
N PRO A 24 18.93 13.69 -8.88
CA PRO A 24 19.99 14.56 -8.38
C PRO A 24 21.03 14.97 -9.44
N ASP A 25 21.27 14.13 -10.46
CA ASP A 25 22.14 14.43 -11.61
C ASP A 25 21.44 15.27 -12.70
N GLY A 26 20.23 15.76 -12.44
CA GLY A 26 19.50 16.70 -13.29
C GLY A 26 18.71 16.07 -14.44
N LYS A 27 18.69 14.74 -14.54
CA LYS A 27 17.90 14.01 -15.54
C LYS A 27 16.43 13.94 -15.12
N THR A 28 15.57 13.71 -16.09
CA THR A 28 14.15 13.44 -15.85
C THR A 28 13.87 11.99 -16.17
N VAL A 29 13.29 11.26 -15.22
CA VAL A 29 12.90 9.86 -15.36
C VAL A 29 11.42 9.74 -15.05
N LYS A 30 10.66 9.15 -15.97
CA LYS A 30 9.25 8.84 -15.72
C LYS A 30 9.17 7.60 -14.82
N VAL A 31 8.45 7.73 -13.72
CA VAL A 31 8.30 6.70 -12.69
C VAL A 31 6.84 6.48 -12.34
N TYR A 32 6.52 5.29 -11.86
CA TYR A 32 5.16 4.87 -11.57
C TYR A 32 5.08 4.37 -10.13
N ASN A 33 4.06 4.81 -9.39
CA ASN A 33 3.79 4.34 -8.04
C ASN A 33 2.31 4.03 -7.92
N LEU A 34 1.98 2.75 -8.11
CA LEU A 34 0.61 2.27 -8.12
C LEU A 34 0.05 2.09 -6.71
N PHE A 35 0.91 2.12 -5.69
CA PHE A 35 0.57 1.76 -4.33
C PHE A 35 0.64 2.95 -3.35
N GLY A 36 0.92 4.16 -3.86
CA GLY A 36 1.10 5.35 -3.02
C GLY A 36 2.23 5.19 -1.99
N ILE A 37 3.17 4.26 -2.21
CA ILE A 37 4.22 3.92 -1.23
C ILE A 37 5.15 5.12 -1.08
N GLY A 38 5.29 5.63 0.14
CA GLY A 38 6.11 6.82 0.43
C GLY A 38 5.46 8.16 0.02
N ALA A 39 4.16 8.18 -0.30
CA ALA A 39 3.42 9.41 -0.56
C ALA A 39 3.00 10.08 0.76
N PHE A 40 3.86 10.94 1.31
CA PHE A 40 3.59 11.66 2.56
C PHE A 40 2.56 12.79 2.39
N ASP A 41 1.73 13.07 3.40
CA ASP A 41 0.64 14.07 3.33
C ASP A 41 1.09 15.48 2.90
N SER A 42 2.30 15.90 3.25
CA SER A 42 2.83 17.22 2.92
C SER A 42 3.22 17.38 1.44
N ASP A 43 3.65 16.29 0.80
CA ASP A 43 4.05 16.27 -0.61
C ASP A 43 3.96 14.84 -1.18
N PRO A 44 2.73 14.36 -1.44
CA PRO A 44 2.50 12.96 -1.77
C PRO A 44 3.07 12.60 -3.15
N ILE A 45 3.12 13.57 -4.07
CA ILE A 45 3.62 13.36 -5.43
C ILE A 45 5.14 13.21 -5.40
N ASN A 46 5.88 14.14 -4.79
CA ASN A 46 7.35 14.05 -4.80
C ASN A 46 7.86 12.91 -3.93
N GLY A 47 7.22 12.65 -2.78
CA GLY A 47 7.56 11.50 -1.92
C GLY A 47 7.36 10.18 -2.66
N GLY A 48 6.17 9.99 -3.27
CA GLY A 48 5.85 8.79 -4.02
C GLY A 48 6.72 8.60 -5.27
N ALA A 49 7.05 9.69 -5.98
CA ALA A 49 7.93 9.64 -7.16
C ALA A 49 9.38 9.33 -6.78
N LYS A 50 9.90 9.90 -5.69
CA LYS A 50 11.23 9.59 -5.16
C LYS A 50 11.35 8.11 -4.79
N ARG A 51 10.37 7.55 -4.07
CA ARG A 51 10.34 6.12 -3.75
C ARG A 51 10.32 5.27 -5.02
N ALA A 52 9.46 5.58 -5.98
CA ALA A 52 9.38 4.84 -7.24
C ALA A 52 10.69 4.88 -8.04
N TYR A 53 11.40 6.02 -8.02
CA TYR A 53 12.73 6.13 -8.60
C TYR A 53 13.77 5.25 -7.89
N GLU A 54 13.81 5.28 -6.55
CA GLU A 54 14.72 4.47 -5.73
C GLU A 54 14.53 2.96 -5.95
N GLU A 55 13.27 2.54 -6.12
CA GLU A 55 12.89 1.13 -6.36
C GLU A 55 12.96 0.72 -7.86
N GLY A 56 13.30 1.65 -8.75
CA GLY A 56 13.43 1.38 -10.19
C GLY A 56 12.10 1.13 -10.92
N TRP A 57 10.99 1.66 -10.41
CA TRP A 57 9.64 1.52 -10.97
C TRP A 57 9.41 2.44 -12.19
N THR A 58 10.16 2.18 -13.26
CA THR A 58 10.15 3.01 -14.48
C THR A 58 9.15 2.54 -15.55
N THR A 59 8.41 1.48 -15.28
CA THR A 59 7.26 1.05 -16.09
C THR A 59 6.08 0.66 -15.18
N PRO A 60 4.84 0.67 -15.67
CA PRO A 60 3.68 0.23 -14.90
C PRO A 60 3.85 -1.19 -14.34
N GLU A 61 4.40 -2.12 -15.12
CA GLU A 61 4.59 -3.53 -14.73
C GLU A 61 5.57 -3.64 -13.56
N LYS A 62 6.72 -2.97 -13.65
CA LYS A 62 7.71 -2.93 -12.56
C LYS A 62 7.12 -2.34 -11.28
N ALA A 63 6.27 -1.32 -11.42
CA ALA A 63 5.62 -0.69 -10.29
C ALA A 63 4.55 -1.59 -9.65
N VAL A 64 3.83 -2.41 -10.45
CA VAL A 64 2.91 -3.45 -9.95
C VAL A 64 3.68 -4.50 -9.17
N GLU A 65 4.71 -5.09 -9.78
CA GLU A 65 5.48 -6.19 -9.17
C GLU A 65 6.24 -5.72 -7.94
N GLY A 66 6.97 -4.61 -8.06
CA GLY A 66 7.80 -4.06 -7.00
C GLY A 66 6.98 -3.53 -5.82
N GLY A 67 5.86 -2.86 -6.08
CA GLY A 67 4.99 -2.40 -5.01
C GLY A 67 4.26 -3.56 -4.29
N ALA A 68 3.85 -4.60 -5.03
CA ALA A 68 3.29 -5.81 -4.43
C ALA A 68 4.32 -6.52 -3.53
N LYS A 69 5.56 -6.66 -4.00
CA LYS A 69 6.67 -7.18 -3.21
C LYS A 69 6.90 -6.35 -1.95
N TRP A 70 6.95 -5.03 -2.08
CA TRP A 70 7.17 -4.13 -0.95
C TRP A 70 6.09 -4.28 0.13
N ILE A 71 4.80 -4.33 -0.26
CA ILE A 71 3.69 -4.56 0.68
C ILE A 71 3.81 -5.94 1.34
N SER A 72 4.17 -6.96 0.56
CA SER A 72 4.38 -8.31 1.07
C SER A 72 5.43 -8.33 2.18
N GLU A 73 6.59 -7.73 1.95
CA GLU A 73 7.73 -7.77 2.88
C GLU A 73 7.55 -6.84 4.10
N ASN A 74 6.84 -5.71 3.93
CA ASN A 74 6.73 -4.69 4.98
C ASN A 74 5.44 -4.77 5.80
N TYR A 75 4.41 -5.47 5.31
CA TYR A 75 3.12 -5.59 6.00
C TYR A 75 2.70 -7.05 6.20
N ILE A 76 2.64 -7.85 5.13
CA ILE A 76 2.03 -9.19 5.18
C ILE A 76 2.95 -10.22 5.84
N HIS A 77 4.25 -10.15 5.55
CA HIS A 77 5.32 -11.02 6.05
C HIS A 77 6.34 -10.19 6.85
N ARG A 78 5.83 -9.21 7.60
CA ARG A 78 6.63 -8.29 8.39
C ARG A 78 7.36 -8.99 9.52
N SER A 79 6.77 -10.04 10.09
CA SER A 79 7.37 -10.87 11.12
C SER A 79 8.58 -11.65 10.59
N GLU A 80 8.61 -11.97 9.29
CA GLU A 80 9.75 -12.61 8.64
C GLU A 80 10.91 -11.61 8.43
N SER A 81 10.61 -10.34 8.18
CA SER A 81 11.60 -9.28 7.99
C SER A 81 12.06 -8.61 9.29
N SER A 82 11.28 -8.72 10.38
CA SER A 82 11.63 -8.24 11.72
C SER A 82 10.96 -9.07 12.82
N SER A 83 11.78 -9.73 13.64
CA SER A 83 11.32 -10.60 14.74
C SER A 83 10.57 -9.88 15.86
N ARG A 84 10.54 -8.55 15.86
CA ARG A 84 9.87 -7.73 16.86
C ARG A 84 8.50 -7.23 16.41
N GLU A 85 8.19 -7.42 15.13
CA GLU A 85 7.08 -6.76 14.49
C GLU A 85 6.04 -7.75 14.00
N PRO A 86 4.78 -7.65 14.46
CA PRO A 86 3.74 -8.54 13.99
C PRO A 86 3.30 -8.19 12.57
N ASP A 87 2.72 -9.18 11.90
CA ASP A 87 2.16 -9.03 10.57
C ASP A 87 0.92 -8.12 10.60
N GLN A 88 0.83 -7.26 9.60
CA GLN A 88 -0.31 -6.40 9.32
C GLN A 88 -1.06 -6.95 8.10
N ASP A 89 -1.57 -8.16 8.22
CA ASP A 89 -2.17 -8.98 7.16
C ASP A 89 -3.65 -8.69 6.87
N THR A 90 -4.27 -7.79 7.64
CA THR A 90 -5.62 -7.27 7.38
C THR A 90 -5.59 -5.76 7.18
N LEU A 91 -6.53 -5.24 6.39
CA LEU A 91 -6.70 -3.78 6.21
C LEU A 91 -6.82 -3.04 7.55
N TYR A 92 -7.43 -3.69 8.54
CA TYR A 92 -7.59 -3.14 9.87
C TYR A 92 -6.23 -3.04 10.59
N LYS A 93 -5.41 -4.10 10.58
CA LYS A 93 -4.06 -4.07 11.16
C LYS A 93 -3.12 -3.10 10.43
N MET A 94 -3.20 -3.03 9.09
CA MET A 94 -2.43 -2.06 8.29
C MET A 94 -2.77 -0.61 8.66
N LYS A 95 -4.06 -0.31 8.86
CA LYS A 95 -4.51 1.05 9.18
C LYS A 95 -4.22 1.46 10.61
N TRP A 96 -4.40 0.55 11.55
CA TRP A 96 -4.47 0.89 12.97
C TRP A 96 -3.27 0.41 13.80
N ASN A 97 -2.51 -0.58 13.30
CA ASN A 97 -1.46 -1.27 14.05
C ASN A 97 -1.90 -1.60 15.49
N VAL A 98 -3.01 -2.34 15.60
CA VAL A 98 -3.67 -2.60 16.88
C VAL A 98 -2.86 -3.45 17.85
N GLU A 99 -1.81 -4.12 17.39
CA GLU A 99 -0.90 -4.81 18.30
C GLU A 99 0.00 -3.85 19.09
N ASN A 100 0.09 -2.59 18.66
CA ASN A 100 0.85 -1.53 19.31
C ASN A 100 -0.03 -0.35 19.76
N PHE A 101 -1.17 -0.62 20.42
CA PHE A 101 -2.11 0.43 20.86
C PHE A 101 -1.50 1.54 21.71
N ALA A 102 -0.51 1.21 22.56
CA ALA A 102 0.13 2.18 23.45
C ALA A 102 0.90 3.27 22.69
N SER A 103 1.38 2.98 21.47
CA SER A 103 2.06 3.93 20.61
C SER A 103 1.93 3.45 19.16
N PRO A 104 0.83 3.76 18.46
CA PRO A 104 0.61 3.24 17.12
C PRO A 104 1.57 3.91 16.14
N TRP A 105 2.42 3.11 15.52
CA TRP A 105 3.35 3.49 14.46
C TRP A 105 3.14 2.59 13.24
N HIS A 106 3.81 2.87 12.10
CA HIS A 106 3.68 2.04 10.88
C HIS A 106 2.22 1.89 10.37
N GLN A 107 1.46 2.98 10.41
CA GLN A 107 0.14 3.01 9.79
C GLN A 107 0.28 3.22 8.29
N TYR A 108 -0.44 2.41 7.52
CA TYR A 108 -0.39 2.49 6.06
C TYR A 108 -0.89 3.84 5.52
N ALA A 109 -1.91 4.41 6.17
CA ALA A 109 -2.54 5.66 5.73
C ALA A 109 -2.98 6.52 6.91
N THR A 110 -2.95 7.84 6.67
CA THR A 110 -3.43 8.88 7.60
C THR A 110 -4.94 9.03 7.56
N ASP A 111 -5.59 8.76 6.42
CA ASP A 111 -7.05 8.79 6.28
C ASP A 111 -7.74 7.73 7.18
N ILE A 112 -8.50 8.19 8.17
CA ILE A 112 -9.27 7.39 9.12
C ILE A 112 -10.20 6.40 8.42
N ALA A 113 -10.78 6.78 7.29
CA ALA A 113 -11.72 5.95 6.54
C ALA A 113 -11.02 5.06 5.51
N TRP A 114 -9.69 5.05 5.43
CA TRP A 114 -8.94 4.32 4.40
C TRP A 114 -9.35 2.86 4.32
N ALA A 115 -9.37 2.12 5.44
CA ALA A 115 -9.71 0.69 5.46
C ALA A 115 -11.14 0.44 4.95
N TYR A 116 -12.11 1.27 5.36
CA TYR A 116 -13.51 1.17 4.94
C TYR A 116 -13.67 1.43 3.43
N LYS A 117 -12.99 2.46 2.91
CA LYS A 117 -13.01 2.81 1.48
C LYS A 117 -12.52 1.66 0.59
N GLN A 118 -11.75 0.71 1.12
CA GLN A 118 -11.32 -0.48 0.37
C GLN A 118 -12.40 -1.55 0.24
N VAL A 119 -13.27 -1.71 1.23
CA VAL A 119 -14.17 -2.87 1.34
C VAL A 119 -15.08 -3.05 0.13
N GLY A 120 -15.69 -1.97 -0.37
CA GLY A 120 -16.64 -2.05 -1.49
C GLY A 120 -16.03 -2.60 -2.78
N ARG A 121 -14.78 -2.25 -3.07
CA ARG A 121 -14.09 -2.74 -4.28
C ARG A 121 -13.57 -4.16 -4.12
N ILE A 122 -13.02 -4.48 -2.96
CA ILE A 122 -12.58 -5.84 -2.62
C ILE A 122 -13.75 -6.80 -2.74
N LYS A 123 -14.92 -6.41 -2.20
CA LYS A 123 -16.16 -7.17 -2.34
C LYS A 123 -16.53 -7.39 -3.81
N ASN A 124 -16.53 -6.35 -4.64
CA ASN A 124 -16.84 -6.49 -6.07
C ASN A 124 -15.89 -7.46 -6.79
N ILE A 125 -14.60 -7.48 -6.46
CA ILE A 125 -13.65 -8.43 -7.07
C ILE A 125 -13.96 -9.85 -6.60
N LEU A 126 -14.14 -10.04 -5.29
CA LEU A 126 -14.43 -11.35 -4.70
C LEU A 126 -15.77 -11.93 -5.19
N ASP A 127 -16.78 -11.09 -5.40
CA ASP A 127 -18.08 -11.49 -5.95
C ASP A 127 -17.96 -12.04 -7.39
N ASN A 128 -16.89 -11.67 -8.13
CA ASN A 128 -16.58 -12.21 -9.46
C ASN A 128 -15.67 -13.46 -9.41
N ILE A 129 -15.28 -13.94 -8.23
CA ILE A 129 -14.46 -15.14 -8.04
C ILE A 129 -15.33 -16.21 -7.37
N PRO A 130 -15.98 -17.09 -8.15
CA PRO A 130 -17.03 -17.98 -7.64
C PRO A 130 -16.57 -18.98 -6.57
N ASN A 131 -15.27 -19.23 -6.46
CA ASN A 131 -14.67 -20.17 -5.50
C ASN A 131 -13.72 -19.49 -4.50
N ALA A 132 -13.88 -18.19 -4.25
CA ALA A 132 -13.05 -17.49 -3.27
C ALA A 132 -13.27 -18.06 -1.86
N LYS A 133 -12.22 -18.64 -1.27
CA LYS A 133 -12.21 -19.01 0.15
C LYS A 133 -11.84 -17.78 0.96
N LEU A 134 -12.82 -17.22 1.66
CA LEU A 134 -12.62 -16.04 2.48
C LEU A 134 -12.20 -16.44 3.89
N GLN A 135 -11.08 -15.87 4.35
CA GLN A 135 -10.64 -15.96 5.73
C GLN A 135 -10.70 -14.55 6.33
N PHE A 136 -11.28 -14.45 7.51
CA PHE A 136 -11.42 -13.18 8.21
C PHE A 136 -10.78 -13.28 9.58
N GLU A 137 -10.06 -12.24 9.96
CA GLU A 137 -9.71 -11.99 11.34
C GLU A 137 -10.57 -10.83 11.86
N ILE A 138 -11.29 -11.07 12.96
CA ILE A 138 -12.18 -10.08 13.57
C ILE A 138 -11.58 -9.69 14.92
N PRO A 139 -11.04 -8.46 15.06
CA PRO A 139 -10.45 -8.03 16.31
C PRO A 139 -11.52 -7.95 17.41
N ARG A 140 -11.18 -8.46 18.60
CA ARG A 140 -12.02 -8.36 19.80
C ARG A 140 -11.30 -7.54 20.85
N PHE A 141 -11.89 -6.42 21.22
CA PHE A 141 -11.37 -5.57 22.29
C PHE A 141 -12.08 -5.93 23.59
N VAL A 142 -11.31 -6.29 24.61
CA VAL A 142 -11.81 -6.39 25.98
C VAL A 142 -11.98 -4.98 26.54
N LYS A 143 -13.07 -4.81 27.29
CA LYS A 143 -13.45 -3.56 27.94
C LYS A 143 -12.67 -3.33 29.22
#